data_AF-A0A1H9CQY5-F1
#
_entry.id   AF-A0A1H9CQY5-F1
#
_cell.length_a   1.000
_cell.length_b   1.000
_cell.length_c   1.000
_cell.angle_alpha   90.00
_cell.angle_beta   90.00
_cell.angle_gamma   90.00
#
_symmetry.space_group_name_H-M   'P 1'
#
loop_
_entity.id
_entity.type
_entity.pdbx_description
1 polymer ?
#
loop_
_entity_poly.entity_id
_entity_poly.type
_entity_poly.pdbx_seq_one_letter_code
_entity_poly.pdbx_strand_id
1 'polypeptide(L)'
;GAVISIDAIGCQKTVAEQIVAAKADYVLALKDNHPTLREEVALWLDEQSDKGALPILETIDKDHGRLEVRRYSLSGQLDWLEPRAQWKGLTALGRAAGKRASAAIS
;
A
#
# COMPACT_ATOMS: atom_id res chain seq x y z
N GLY A 1 13.81 6.66 16.17
CA GLY A 1 13.00 5.65 15.47
C GLY A 1 13.60 5.40 14.10
N ALA A 2 13.38 4.22 13.55
CA ALA A 2 13.68 3.87 12.17
C ALA A 2 12.39 3.40 11.50
N VAL A 3 12.31 3.49 10.17
CA VAL A 3 11.21 2.92 9.38
C VAL A 3 11.74 1.71 8.65
N ILE A 4 11.10 0.56 8.89
CA ILE A 4 11.47 -0.72 8.26
C ILE A 4 10.47 -1.01 7.15
N SER A 5 10.93 -1.00 5.90
CA SER A 5 10.14 -1.45 4.76
C SER A 5 10.46 -2.90 4.44
N ILE A 6 9.45 -3.77 4.36
CA ILE A 6 9.63 -5.19 4.02
C ILE A 6 8.65 -5.57 2.92
N ASP A 7 9.11 -6.43 2.02
CA ASP A 7 8.28 -6.99 0.97
C ASP A 7 7.19 -7.92 1.51
N ALA A 8 6.46 -8.54 0.59
CA ALA A 8 5.33 -9.39 0.93
C ALA A 8 5.70 -10.65 1.70
N ILE A 9 6.93 -11.16 1.55
CA ILE A 9 7.34 -12.37 2.28
C ILE A 9 7.40 -12.08 3.77
N GLY A 10 7.85 -10.87 4.15
CA GLY A 10 7.88 -10.43 5.55
C GLY A 10 6.63 -9.69 6.03
N CYS A 11 5.57 -9.58 5.22
CA CYS A 11 4.32 -8.96 5.62
C CYS A 11 3.53 -9.89 6.57
N GLN A 12 4.03 -10.03 7.79
CA GLN A 12 3.52 -10.94 8.81
C GLN A 12 3.22 -10.18 10.10
N LYS A 13 2.16 -10.59 10.81
CA LYS A 13 1.73 -9.96 12.07
C LYS A 13 2.83 -9.98 13.13
N THR A 14 3.51 -11.12 13.26
CA THR A 14 4.65 -11.29 14.18
C THR A 14 5.83 -10.40 13.83
N VAL A 15 6.06 -10.11 12.54
CA VAL A 15 7.11 -9.18 12.10
C VAL A 15 6.75 -7.75 12.49
N ALA A 16 5.50 -7.32 12.30
CA ALA A 16 5.02 -6.02 12.76
C ALA A 16 5.20 -5.88 14.29
N GLU A 17 4.85 -6.91 15.06
CA GLU A 17 5.04 -6.93 16.52
C GLU A 17 6.50 -6.75 16.94
N GLN A 18 7.42 -7.46 16.28
CA GLN A 18 8.86 -7.37 16.54
C GLN A 18 9.40 -5.97 16.23
N ILE A 19 9.00 -5.36 15.10
CA ILE A 19 9.43 -4.02 14.72
C ILE A 19 8.95 -2.99 15.75
N VAL A 20 7.68 -3.06 16.17
CA VAL A 20 7.14 -2.16 17.19
C VAL A 20 7.82 -2.37 18.54
N ALA A 21 8.11 -3.62 18.93
CA ALA A 21 8.86 -3.92 20.15
C ALA A 21 10.27 -3.32 20.14
N ALA A 22 10.89 -3.24 18.96
CA ALA A 22 12.17 -2.57 18.73
C ALA A 22 12.04 -1.03 18.65
N LYS A 23 10.87 -0.45 18.94
CA LYS A 23 10.59 1.00 18.88
C LYS A 23 10.84 1.61 17.49
N ALA A 24 10.50 0.86 16.45
CA ALA A 24 10.55 1.27 15.06
C ALA A 24 9.15 1.22 14.42
N ASP A 25 9.00 1.90 13.29
CA ASP A 25 7.80 1.92 12.46
C ASP A 25 7.99 0.98 11.26
N TYR A 26 6.90 0.57 10.61
CA TYR A 26 6.96 -0.34 9.46
C TYR A 26 6.13 0.10 8.27
N VAL A 27 6.56 -0.35 7.10
CA VAL A 27 5.78 -0.40 5.86
C VAL A 27 5.89 -1.81 5.29
N LEU A 28 4.81 -2.58 5.35
CA LEU A 28 4.80 -3.98 4.89
C LEU A 28 3.98 -4.10 3.60
N ALA A 29 4.56 -4.70 2.57
CA ALA A 29 3.87 -4.86 1.30
C ALA A 29 2.83 -5.98 1.36
N LEU A 30 1.54 -5.66 1.36
CA LEU A 30 0.45 -6.63 1.31
C LEU A 30 0.27 -7.19 -0.12
N LYS A 31 0.52 -8.49 -0.33
CA LYS A 31 0.31 -9.18 -1.62
C LYS A 31 -0.34 -10.55 -1.42
N ASP A 32 0.15 -11.57 -2.12
CA ASP A 32 -0.48 -12.91 -2.19
C ASP A 32 -0.30 -13.76 -0.93
N ASN A 33 0.48 -13.29 0.04
CA ASN A 33 0.64 -13.94 1.33
C ASN A 33 -0.60 -13.76 2.26
N HIS A 34 -1.46 -12.77 1.98
CA HIS A 34 -2.77 -12.61 2.63
C HIS A 34 -3.83 -12.27 1.58
N PRO A 35 -4.24 -13.24 0.73
CA PRO A 35 -5.03 -12.97 -0.48
C PRO A 35 -6.39 -12.32 -0.17
N THR A 36 -7.09 -12.79 0.85
CA THR A 36 -8.38 -12.22 1.28
C THR A 36 -8.22 -10.78 1.78
N LEU A 37 -7.27 -10.54 2.68
CA LEU A 37 -6.99 -9.20 3.20
C LEU A 37 -6.55 -8.23 2.09
N ARG A 38 -5.74 -8.72 1.15
CA ARG A 38 -5.33 -7.95 -0.03
C ARG A 38 -6.54 -7.52 -0.85
N GLU A 39 -7.46 -8.43 -1.14
CA GLU A 39 -8.65 -8.15 -1.93
C GLU A 39 -9.57 -7.14 -1.23
N GLU A 40 -9.84 -7.32 0.06
CA GLU A 40 -10.65 -6.41 0.88
C GLU A 40 -10.05 -4.99 0.91
N VAL A 41 -8.74 -4.88 1.17
CA VAL A 41 -8.03 -3.59 1.19
C VAL A 41 -8.00 -2.94 -0.19
N ALA A 42 -7.79 -3.73 -1.25
CA ALA A 42 -7.80 -3.22 -2.61
C ALA A 42 -9.17 -2.66 -3.00
N LEU A 43 -10.25 -3.42 -2.72
CA LEU A 43 -11.62 -3.02 -3.00
C LEU A 43 -11.99 -1.74 -2.25
N TRP A 44 -11.74 -1.71 -0.95
CA TRP A 44 -12.08 -0.53 -0.15
C TRP A 44 -11.31 0.72 -0.61
N LEU A 45 -9.99 0.62 -0.87
CA LEU A 45 -9.20 1.74 -1.35
C LEU A 45 -9.65 2.23 -2.73
N ASP A 46 -10.05 1.34 -3.63
CA ASP A 46 -10.59 1.71 -4.95
C ASP A 46 -11.92 2.46 -4.77
N GLU A 47 -12.85 1.94 -3.96
CA GLU A 47 -14.13 2.60 -3.70
C GLU A 47 -13.98 4.00 -3.11
N GLN A 48 -13.07 4.18 -2.13
CA GLN A 48 -12.84 5.50 -1.54
C GLN A 48 -12.14 6.44 -2.53
N SER A 49 -11.26 5.92 -3.38
CA SER A 49 -10.63 6.72 -4.45
C SER A 49 -11.67 7.20 -5.46
N ASP A 50 -12.58 6.32 -5.89
CA ASP A 50 -13.64 6.63 -6.86
C ASP A 50 -14.66 7.64 -6.30
N LYS A 51 -14.89 7.61 -4.99
CA LYS A 51 -15.70 8.62 -4.27
C LYS A 51 -14.98 9.96 -4.08
N GLY A 52 -13.69 10.08 -4.46
CA GLY A 52 -12.86 11.25 -4.18
C GLY A 52 -12.57 11.46 -2.69
N ALA A 53 -12.73 10.41 -1.88
CA ALA A 53 -12.57 10.47 -0.43
C ALA A 53 -11.12 10.24 0.04
N LEU A 54 -10.20 9.92 -0.86
CA LEU A 54 -8.77 9.76 -0.58
C LEU A 54 -7.91 10.77 -1.34
N PRO A 55 -6.85 11.30 -0.71
CA PRO A 55 -5.82 12.02 -1.43
C PRO A 55 -5.11 11.04 -2.39
N ILE A 56 -4.99 11.44 -3.65
CA ILE A 56 -4.26 10.70 -4.68
C ILE A 56 -3.04 11.53 -5.11
N LEU A 57 -1.86 10.95 -4.97
CA LEU A 57 -0.66 11.46 -5.62
C LEU A 57 -0.42 10.68 -6.91
N GLU A 58 -0.38 11.37 -8.04
CA GLU A 58 0.03 10.79 -9.32
C GLU A 58 1.45 11.27 -9.67
N THR A 59 2.29 10.34 -10.11
CA THR A 59 3.62 10.61 -10.64
C THR A 59 3.70 10.05 -12.04
N ILE A 60 4.33 10.82 -12.93
CA ILE A 60 4.51 10.45 -14.34
C ILE A 60 6.01 10.45 -14.60
N ASP A 61 6.54 9.30 -14.97
CA ASP A 61 7.94 9.09 -15.32
C ASP A 61 8.03 8.72 -16.81
N LYS A 62 8.77 9.52 -17.57
CA LYS A 62 8.98 9.30 -19.00
C LYS A 62 10.45 8.96 -19.21
N ASP A 63 10.71 7.71 -19.57
CA ASP A 63 12.06 7.18 -19.68
C ASP A 63 12.21 6.33 -20.96
N HIS A 64 13.19 6.67 -21.81
CA HIS A 64 13.57 5.92 -23.02
C HIS A 64 12.41 5.34 -23.86
N GLY A 65 11.36 6.14 -24.11
CA GLY A 65 10.19 5.72 -24.90
C GLY A 65 9.12 4.96 -24.11
N ARG A 66 9.30 4.78 -22.80
CA ARG A 66 8.29 4.29 -21.87
C ARG A 66 7.68 5.45 -21.09
N LEU A 67 6.36 5.39 -20.91
CA LEU A 67 5.64 6.22 -19.97
C LEU A 67 5.15 5.34 -18.81
N GLU A 68 5.54 5.69 -17.60
CA GLU A 68 5.05 5.07 -16.38
C GLU A 68 4.25 6.08 -15.56
N VAL A 69 2.99 5.74 -15.29
CA VAL A 69 2.12 6.51 -14.42
C VAL A 69 1.92 5.71 -13.14
N ARG A 70 2.35 6.25 -11.99
CA ARG A 70 2.10 5.65 -10.68
C ARG A 70 1.15 6.52 -9.87
N ARG A 71 0.12 5.91 -9.33
CA ARG A 71 -0.82 6.53 -8.37
C ARG A 71 -0.62 5.95 -6.99
N TYR A 72 -0.63 6.83 -6.01
CA TYR A 72 -0.50 6.50 -4.61
C TYR A 72 -1.73 7.01 -3.85
N SER A 73 -2.35 6.15 -3.06
CA SER A 73 -3.41 6.50 -2.13
C SER A 73 -3.07 6.00 -0.73
N LEU A 74 -3.52 6.73 0.29
CA LEU A 74 -3.30 6.39 1.69
C LEU A 74 -4.54 6.78 2.50
N SER A 75 -4.93 5.92 3.44
CA SER A 75 -6.01 6.15 4.37
C SER A 75 -5.64 5.72 5.77
N GLY A 76 -5.92 6.59 6.75
CA GLY A 76 -5.90 6.24 8.17
C GLY A 76 -7.25 5.69 8.69
N GLN A 77 -8.28 5.59 7.83
CA GLN A 77 -9.56 5.02 8.23
C GLN A 77 -9.47 3.50 8.27
N LEU A 78 -9.44 2.95 9.47
CA LEU A 78 -9.26 1.52 9.73
C LEU A 78 -10.50 0.86 10.36
N ASP A 79 -11.54 1.61 10.69
CA ASP A 79 -12.69 1.09 11.46
C ASP A 79 -13.43 -0.06 10.78
N TRP A 80 -13.39 -0.10 9.45
CA TRP A 80 -13.97 -1.15 8.62
C TRP A 80 -13.10 -2.43 8.56
N LEU A 81 -11.81 -2.33 8.92
CA LEU A 81 -10.87 -3.45 8.82
C LEU A 81 -10.93 -4.30 10.09
N GLU A 82 -11.64 -5.42 10.01
CA GLU A 82 -11.78 -6.39 11.11
C GLU A 82 -10.44 -6.89 11.68
N PRO A 83 -9.45 -7.33 10.87
CA PRO A 83 -8.19 -7.85 11.41
C PRO A 83 -7.23 -6.76 11.93
N ARG A 84 -7.62 -5.46 11.96
CA ARG A 84 -6.71 -4.36 12.34
C ARG A 84 -6.00 -4.58 13.68
N ALA A 85 -6.71 -5.15 14.67
CA ALA A 85 -6.17 -5.39 16.01
C ALA A 85 -5.04 -6.44 16.02
N GLN A 86 -4.97 -7.28 14.99
CA GLN A 86 -3.94 -8.30 14.83
C GLN A 86 -2.64 -7.73 14.22
N TRP A 87 -2.67 -6.49 13.73
CA TRP A 87 -1.52 -5.77 13.21
C TRP A 87 -1.09 -4.70 14.21
N LYS A 88 -0.17 -5.05 15.10
CA LYS A 88 0.28 -4.14 16.16
C LYS A 88 0.77 -2.82 15.57
N GLY A 89 0.25 -1.70 16.06
CA GLY A 89 0.66 -0.36 15.60
C GLY A 89 0.23 0.00 14.18
N LEU A 90 -0.72 -0.73 13.57
CA LEU A 90 -1.25 -0.36 12.26
C LEU A 90 -1.99 0.97 12.33
N THR A 91 -1.55 1.95 11.53
CA THR A 91 -2.14 3.30 11.51
C THR A 91 -2.74 3.69 10.16
N ALA A 92 -2.38 2.98 9.07
CA ALA A 92 -2.86 3.30 7.74
C ALA A 92 -2.79 2.10 6.78
N LEU A 93 -3.60 2.19 5.73
CA LEU A 93 -3.53 1.34 4.54
C LEU A 93 -3.25 2.23 3.33
N GLY A 94 -2.48 1.73 2.38
CA GLY A 94 -2.19 2.46 1.15
C GLY A 94 -2.01 1.57 -0.05
N ARG A 95 -2.17 2.15 -1.23
CA ARG A 95 -2.01 1.48 -2.52
C ARG A 95 -1.06 2.27 -3.40
N ALA A 96 -0.15 1.54 -4.04
CA ALA A 96 0.66 2.02 -5.14
C ALA A 96 0.25 1.25 -6.40
N ALA A 97 -0.31 1.92 -7.40
CA ALA A 97 -0.76 1.32 -8.64
C ALA A 97 -0.03 1.95 -9.83
N GLY A 98 0.63 1.12 -10.65
CA GLY A 98 1.39 1.55 -11.82
C GLY A 98 0.74 1.11 -13.12
N LYS A 99 0.68 2.01 -14.12
CA LYS A 99 0.39 1.69 -15.52
C LYS A 99 1.60 2.05 -16.36
N ARG A 100 2.00 1.14 -17.25
CA ARG A 100 3.11 1.33 -18.20
C ARG A 100 2.56 1.32 -19.61
N ALA A 101 2.95 2.29 -20.41
CA ALA A 101 2.64 2.35 -21.84
C ALA A 101 3.95 2.56 -22.63
N SER A 102 4.03 1.94 -23.81
CA SER A 102 5.05 2.28 -24.80
C SER A 102 4.61 3.57 -25.48
N ALA A 103 5.45 4.60 -25.50
CA ALA A 103 5.23 5.77 -26.33
C ALA A 103 5.51 5.34 -27.78
N ALA A 104 4.46 5.28 -28.61
CA ALA A 104 4.65 5.07 -30.04
C ALA A 104 5.58 6.17 -30.57
N ILE A 105 6.67 5.76 -31.23
CA ILE A 105 7.55 6.67 -31.95
C ILE A 105 6.74 7.09 -33.20
N SER A 106 6.25 8.33 -33.21
CA SER A 106 5.61 8.96 -34.37
C SER A 106 6.64 9.32 -35.43
#